data_AF-I3CB56-F1
#
_entry.id   AF-I3CB56-F1
#
_cell.length_a   1.000
_cell.length_b   1.000
_cell.length_c   1.000
_cell.angle_alpha   90.00
_cell.angle_beta   90.00
_cell.angle_gamma   90.00
#
_symmetry.space_group_name_H-M   'P 1'
#
loop_
_entity.id
_entity.type
_entity.pdbx_description
1 polymer ?
#
loop_
_entity_poly.entity_id
_entity_poly.type
_entity_poly.pdbx_seq_one_letter_code
_entity_poly.pdbx_strand_id
1 'polypeptide(L)'
;MKKIIILCSVLLISALGYSQKTIYQSDSFETLSSNHKTVAIIPFEARLELKNKELTDEQLEKLQEKEGYEVQNALETYFLKMHQRKDYRIEFQDIQNTNALLSKANIDLMNLDIYTTQDLCEILKVDAIISGDLTLNALISEGVSTDFDFMSFISGTSDYGRIAIKLSDGATGKLLWKYEKVITRKSGKNTYDIIEAMMRKSTRKFPYDK
;
A
#
# COMPACT_ATOMS: atom_id res chain seq x y z
N MET A 1 -39.50 -34.17 11.37
CA MET A 1 -39.20 -33.27 10.24
C MET A 1 -38.92 -31.83 10.67
N LYS A 2 -39.78 -31.17 11.47
CA LYS A 2 -39.56 -29.79 11.96
C LYS A 2 -38.23 -29.57 12.71
N LYS A 3 -37.78 -30.53 13.53
CA LYS A 3 -36.50 -30.45 14.28
C LYS A 3 -35.25 -30.52 13.40
N ILE A 4 -35.33 -31.22 12.25
CA ILE A 4 -34.22 -31.34 11.29
C ILE A 4 -34.07 -30.04 10.49
N ILE A 5 -35.21 -29.43 10.12
CA ILE A 5 -35.21 -28.14 9.40
C ILE A 5 -34.58 -27.04 10.27
N ILE A 6 -34.90 -26.99 11.57
CA ILE A 6 -34.34 -26.01 12.51
C ILE A 6 -32.81 -26.19 12.65
N LEU A 7 -32.32 -27.43 12.73
CA LEU A 7 -30.89 -27.73 12.84
C LEU A 7 -30.11 -27.33 11.58
N CYS A 8 -30.68 -27.54 10.38
CA CYS A 8 -30.08 -27.09 9.12
C CYS A 8 -30.04 -25.55 9.00
N SER A 9 -31.06 -24.84 9.47
CA SER A 9 -31.07 -23.38 9.46
C SER A 9 -30.06 -22.75 10.44
N VAL A 10 -29.74 -23.40 11.56
CA VAL A 10 -28.71 -22.91 12.50
C VAL A 10 -27.29 -23.11 11.94
N LEU A 11 -27.05 -24.20 11.19
CA LEU A 11 -25.75 -24.48 10.55
C LEU A 11 -25.43 -23.56 9.35
N LEU A 12 -26.44 -23.05 8.64
CA LEU A 12 -26.23 -22.09 7.54
C LEU A 12 -25.86 -20.68 8.03
N ILE A 13 -26.27 -20.28 9.24
CA ILE A 13 -25.99 -18.94 9.76
C ILE A 13 -24.52 -18.81 10.22
N SER A 14 -23.91 -19.90 10.69
CA SER A 14 -22.49 -19.90 11.10
C SER A 14 -21.48 -19.80 9.95
N ALA A 15 -21.91 -19.93 8.68
CA ALA A 15 -21.03 -19.81 7.51
C ALA A 15 -20.93 -18.37 6.96
N LEU A 16 -21.71 -17.42 7.48
CA LEU A 16 -21.72 -16.03 7.03
C LEU A 16 -20.80 -15.19 7.92
N GLY A 17 -19.49 -15.15 7.62
CA GLY A 17 -18.64 -14.20 8.33
C GLY A 17 -17.12 -14.37 8.27
N TYR A 18 -16.54 -15.04 7.29
CA TYR A 18 -15.11 -14.85 7.03
C TYR A 18 -14.90 -13.53 6.29
N SER A 19 -14.99 -12.41 7.02
CA SER A 19 -14.39 -11.16 6.56
C SER A 19 -12.90 -11.42 6.41
N GLN A 20 -12.37 -11.35 5.18
CA GLN A 20 -10.93 -11.32 4.96
C GLN A 20 -10.37 -10.20 5.85
N LYS A 21 -9.50 -10.55 6.80
CA LYS A 21 -8.81 -9.55 7.62
C LYS A 21 -7.87 -8.79 6.68
N THR A 22 -8.32 -7.64 6.23
CA THR A 22 -7.53 -6.77 5.34
C THR A 22 -6.33 -6.18 6.06
N ILE A 23 -6.38 -6.10 7.40
CA ILE A 23 -5.32 -5.55 8.24
C ILE A 23 -4.73 -6.67 9.11
N TYR A 24 -3.40 -6.79 9.06
CA TYR A 24 -2.56 -7.55 9.98
C TYR A 24 -1.78 -6.57 10.86
N GLN A 25 -1.66 -6.90 12.14
CA GLN A 25 -0.76 -6.24 13.09
C GLN A 25 -0.06 -7.33 13.89
N SER A 26 1.25 -7.22 14.05
CA SER A 26 2.04 -8.15 14.86
C SER A 26 1.71 -7.98 16.34
N ASP A 27 1.66 -9.09 17.08
CA ASP A 27 1.55 -9.06 18.55
C ASP A 27 2.76 -8.38 19.21
N SER A 28 3.92 -8.39 18.53
CA SER A 28 5.13 -7.72 18.98
C SER A 28 5.22 -6.24 18.58
N PHE A 29 4.13 -5.66 18.02
CA PHE A 29 4.14 -4.29 17.52
C PHE A 29 4.59 -3.29 18.59
N GLU A 30 3.93 -3.28 19.75
CA GLU A 30 4.20 -2.31 20.81
C GLU A 30 5.65 -2.38 21.30
N THR A 31 6.16 -3.59 21.50
CA THR A 31 7.53 -3.82 21.98
C THR A 31 8.59 -3.39 20.98
N LEU A 32 8.41 -3.74 19.70
CA LEU A 32 9.41 -3.44 18.67
C LEU A 32 9.39 -1.97 18.28
N SER A 33 8.20 -1.38 18.19
CA SER A 33 8.03 -0.01 17.75
C SER A 33 8.17 1.03 18.86
N SER A 34 8.35 0.64 20.13
CA SER A 34 8.27 1.55 21.30
C SER A 34 9.20 2.76 21.17
N ASN A 35 10.37 2.55 20.57
CA ASN A 35 11.44 3.54 20.46
C ASN A 35 11.57 4.15 19.06
N HIS A 36 10.70 3.77 18.12
CA HIS A 36 10.72 4.35 16.78
C HIS A 36 10.47 5.85 16.86
N LYS A 37 11.24 6.61 16.08
CA LYS A 37 11.15 8.06 15.92
C LYS A 37 11.02 8.47 14.47
N THR A 38 11.70 7.78 13.56
CA THR A 38 11.70 8.14 12.14
C THR A 38 11.30 6.95 11.29
N VAL A 39 10.35 7.15 10.38
CA VAL A 39 9.89 6.13 9.43
C VAL A 39 10.05 6.66 8.00
N ALA A 40 10.71 5.90 7.12
CA ALA A 40 10.77 6.25 5.70
C ALA A 40 9.65 5.57 4.91
N ILE A 41 9.21 6.19 3.82
CA ILE A 41 8.33 5.57 2.83
C ILE A 41 9.19 5.35 1.59
N ILE A 42 9.42 4.11 1.19
CA ILE A 42 10.22 3.80 -0.02
C ILE A 42 9.31 3.70 -1.26
N PRO A 43 9.87 3.83 -2.47
CA PRO A 43 9.12 3.61 -3.71
C PRO A 43 8.46 2.23 -3.72
N PHE A 44 7.22 2.16 -4.20
CA PHE A 44 6.44 0.92 -4.21
C PHE A 44 6.79 0.05 -5.42
N GLU A 45 6.80 -1.28 -5.25
CA GLU A 45 6.95 -2.20 -6.37
C GLU A 45 5.63 -2.26 -7.14
N ALA A 46 5.60 -1.61 -8.31
CA ALA A 46 4.41 -1.56 -9.15
C ALA A 46 4.52 -2.54 -10.32
N ARG A 47 3.41 -3.24 -10.59
CA ARG A 47 3.24 -4.15 -11.71
C ARG A 47 2.02 -3.74 -12.52
N LEU A 48 2.23 -3.58 -13.82
CA LEU A 48 1.19 -3.17 -14.76
C LEU A 48 0.77 -4.35 -15.64
N GLU A 49 -0.47 -4.81 -15.43
CA GLU A 49 -1.12 -5.87 -16.21
C GLU A 49 -2.11 -5.26 -17.23
N LEU A 50 -1.58 -4.40 -18.11
CA LEU A 50 -2.40 -3.67 -19.07
C LEU A 50 -2.81 -4.60 -20.22
N LYS A 51 -4.13 -4.80 -20.38
CA LYS A 51 -4.66 -5.52 -21.55
C LYS A 51 -4.64 -4.60 -22.77
N ASN A 52 -4.21 -5.14 -23.91
CA ASN A 52 -4.32 -4.50 -25.23
C ASN A 52 -3.49 -3.23 -25.43
N LYS A 53 -2.35 -3.07 -24.74
CA LYS A 53 -1.37 -2.04 -25.09
C LYS A 53 -0.12 -2.69 -25.68
N GLU A 54 0.25 -2.27 -26.88
CA GLU A 54 1.56 -2.56 -27.45
C GLU A 54 2.57 -1.60 -26.82
N LEU A 55 3.16 -2.02 -25.70
CA LEU A 55 4.26 -1.30 -25.04
C LEU A 55 5.54 -2.11 -25.22
N THR A 56 6.66 -1.42 -25.43
CA THR A 56 7.97 -2.06 -25.26
C THR A 56 8.23 -2.33 -23.78
N ASP A 57 9.13 -3.27 -23.48
CA ASP A 57 9.52 -3.57 -22.10
C ASP A 57 10.02 -2.32 -21.37
N GLU A 58 10.83 -1.48 -22.03
CA GLU A 58 11.32 -0.21 -21.47
C GLU A 58 10.18 0.79 -21.16
N GLN A 59 9.15 0.85 -22.01
CA GLN A 59 7.99 1.71 -21.76
C GLN A 59 7.15 1.20 -20.59
N LEU A 60 6.96 -0.11 -20.49
CA LEU A 60 6.25 -0.74 -19.38
C LEU A 60 6.99 -0.51 -18.06
N GLU A 61 8.32 -0.67 -18.07
CA GLU A 61 9.20 -0.46 -16.93
C GLU A 61 9.12 0.97 -16.39
N LYS A 62 9.24 1.98 -17.27
CA LYS A 62 9.09 3.40 -16.89
C LYS A 62 7.72 3.72 -16.31
N LEU A 63 6.66 3.11 -16.84
CA LEU A 63 5.30 3.31 -16.32
C LEU A 63 5.13 2.67 -14.94
N GLN A 64 5.68 1.47 -14.74
CA GLN A 64 5.70 0.82 -13.42
C GLN A 64 6.46 1.67 -12.40
N GLU A 65 7.67 2.12 -12.76
CA GLU A 65 8.47 2.99 -11.92
C GLU A 65 7.70 4.25 -11.50
N LYS A 66 7.07 4.92 -12.47
CA LYS A 66 6.24 6.10 -12.22
C LYS A 66 5.12 5.79 -11.22
N GLU A 67 4.35 4.72 -11.40
CA GLU A 67 3.26 4.36 -10.47
C GLU A 67 3.77 4.07 -9.05
N GLY A 68 4.96 3.45 -8.92
CA GLY A 68 5.62 3.21 -7.64
C GLY A 68 5.93 4.49 -6.86
N TYR A 69 6.49 5.49 -7.55
CA TYR A 69 6.76 6.81 -6.96
C TYR A 69 5.47 7.60 -6.67
N GLU A 70 4.44 7.48 -7.51
CA GLU A 70 3.18 8.18 -7.30
C GLU A 70 2.43 7.67 -6.05
N VAL A 71 2.53 6.38 -5.74
CA VAL A 71 2.02 5.84 -4.47
C VAL A 71 2.82 6.38 -3.27
N GLN A 72 4.15 6.45 -3.38
CA GLN A 72 5.01 7.03 -2.35
C GLN A 72 4.62 8.50 -2.07
N ASN A 73 4.50 9.31 -3.11
CA ASN A 73 4.06 10.72 -3.04
C ASN A 73 2.68 10.87 -2.38
N ALA A 74 1.73 10.01 -2.78
CA ALA A 74 0.37 10.04 -2.24
C ALA A 74 0.33 9.66 -0.75
N LEU A 75 1.16 8.70 -0.32
CA LEU A 75 1.28 8.31 1.09
C LEU A 75 1.92 9.41 1.93
N GLU A 76 3.01 10.02 1.48
CA GLU A 76 3.62 11.16 2.18
C GLU A 76 2.60 12.29 2.35
N THR A 77 1.94 12.70 1.25
CA THR A 77 0.90 13.74 1.28
C THR A 77 -0.21 13.40 2.28
N TYR A 78 -0.63 12.13 2.33
CA TYR A 78 -1.63 11.66 3.28
C TYR A 78 -1.13 11.78 4.73
N PHE A 79 0.08 11.31 5.03
CA PHE A 79 0.64 11.33 6.38
C PHE A 79 0.93 12.74 6.88
N LEU A 80 1.42 13.64 6.02
CA LEU A 80 1.58 15.07 6.34
C LEU A 80 0.25 15.72 6.74
N LYS A 81 -0.82 15.46 5.97
CA LYS A 81 -2.18 15.95 6.31
C LYS A 81 -2.70 15.35 7.61
N MET A 82 -2.35 14.10 7.92
CA MET A 82 -2.78 13.44 9.15
C MET A 82 -2.00 13.93 10.37
N HIS A 83 -0.70 14.20 10.25
CA HIS A 83 0.14 14.75 11.31
C HIS A 83 -0.36 16.14 11.77
N GLN A 84 -0.95 16.93 10.86
CA GLN A 84 -1.62 18.19 11.23
C GLN A 84 -2.88 18.00 12.10
N ARG A 85 -3.46 16.80 12.11
CA ARG A 85 -4.74 16.49 12.77
C ARG A 85 -4.59 15.56 13.97
N LYS A 86 -3.46 14.85 14.08
CA LYS A 86 -3.19 13.82 15.07
C LYS A 86 -1.73 13.90 15.50
N ASP A 87 -1.48 13.62 16.77
CA ASP A 87 -0.13 13.58 17.33
C ASP A 87 0.46 12.18 17.13
N TYR A 88 1.29 12.02 16.10
CA TYR A 88 2.06 10.78 15.91
C TYR A 88 3.31 10.80 16.78
N ARG A 89 3.68 9.64 17.34
CA ARG A 89 4.95 9.50 18.08
C ARG A 89 6.20 9.37 17.19
N ILE A 90 6.00 9.37 15.88
CA ILE A 90 7.04 9.28 14.86
C ILE A 90 6.92 10.42 13.87
N GLU A 91 8.04 10.72 13.22
CA GLU A 91 8.16 11.59 12.06
C GLU A 91 8.36 10.74 10.81
N PHE A 92 7.82 11.22 9.69
CA PHE A 92 8.08 10.62 8.38
C PHE A 92 9.30 11.30 7.76
N GLN A 93 10.26 10.51 7.31
CA GLN A 93 11.36 11.02 6.49
C GLN A 93 10.78 11.56 5.17
N ASP A 94 11.20 12.77 4.81
CA ASP A 94 10.87 13.37 3.51
C ASP A 94 11.28 12.43 2.35
N ILE A 95 10.37 12.24 1.40
CA ILE A 95 10.58 11.26 0.32
C ILE A 95 11.67 11.69 -0.66
N GLN A 96 11.94 13.00 -0.82
CA GLN A 96 13.05 13.47 -1.66
C GLN A 96 14.38 13.07 -1.02
N ASN A 97 14.50 13.19 0.31
CA ASN A 97 15.65 12.70 1.05
C ASN A 97 15.76 11.17 0.97
N THR A 98 14.64 10.44 1.11
CA THR A 98 14.60 8.98 0.99
C THR A 98 15.15 8.54 -0.37
N ASN A 99 14.61 9.11 -1.46
CA ASN A 99 14.99 8.76 -2.82
C ASN A 99 16.44 9.17 -3.13
N ALA A 100 16.90 10.31 -2.61
CA ALA A 100 18.28 10.74 -2.74
C ALA A 100 19.27 9.81 -2.00
N LEU A 101 18.90 9.29 -0.83
CA LEU A 101 19.72 8.34 -0.07
C LEU A 101 19.80 6.98 -0.78
N LEU A 102 18.68 6.46 -1.29
CA LEU A 102 18.66 5.25 -2.11
C LEU A 102 19.54 5.42 -3.36
N SER A 103 19.37 6.51 -4.10
CA SER A 103 20.16 6.78 -5.30
C SER A 103 21.66 6.91 -5.01
N LYS A 104 22.05 7.55 -3.91
CA LYS A 104 23.46 7.61 -3.46
C LYS A 104 24.05 6.23 -3.14
N ALA A 105 23.21 5.28 -2.73
CA ALA A 105 23.59 3.89 -2.52
C ALA A 105 23.53 3.04 -3.80
N ASN A 106 23.21 3.64 -4.95
CA ASN A 106 22.93 2.97 -6.23
C ASN A 106 21.75 1.99 -6.14
N ILE A 107 20.74 2.35 -5.34
CA ILE A 107 19.50 1.60 -5.20
C ILE A 107 18.39 2.28 -5.99
N ASP A 108 17.74 1.50 -6.84
CA ASP A 108 16.58 1.87 -7.62
C ASP A 108 15.50 0.77 -7.52
N LEU A 109 14.37 0.93 -8.21
CA LEU A 109 13.29 -0.05 -8.17
C LEU A 109 13.65 -1.41 -8.77
N MET A 110 14.70 -1.51 -9.59
CA MET A 110 15.11 -2.76 -10.23
C MET A 110 15.96 -3.65 -9.34
N ASN A 111 16.57 -3.06 -8.30
CA ASN A 111 17.43 -3.78 -7.36
C ASN A 111 17.00 -3.64 -5.88
N LEU A 112 15.91 -2.93 -5.60
CA LEU A 112 15.40 -2.68 -4.25
C LEU A 112 15.11 -3.99 -3.49
N ASP A 113 14.66 -5.03 -4.20
CA ASP A 113 14.30 -6.35 -3.67
C ASP A 113 15.50 -7.19 -3.22
N ILE A 114 16.72 -6.81 -3.62
CA ILE A 114 17.97 -7.44 -3.18
C ILE A 114 18.27 -7.11 -1.72
N TYR A 115 17.84 -5.94 -1.24
CA TYR A 115 18.15 -5.44 0.10
C TYR A 115 17.14 -5.89 1.13
N THR A 116 17.62 -6.26 2.32
CA THR A 116 16.73 -6.55 3.44
C THR A 116 16.13 -5.25 3.98
N THR A 117 15.03 -5.37 4.74
CA THR A 117 14.49 -4.24 5.50
C THR A 117 15.53 -3.58 6.39
N GLN A 118 16.42 -4.38 6.99
CA GLN A 118 17.46 -3.89 7.89
C GLN A 118 18.51 -3.07 7.13
N ASP A 119 18.97 -3.57 5.98
CA ASP A 119 19.91 -2.86 5.11
C ASP A 119 19.33 -1.51 4.67
N LEU A 120 18.07 -1.51 4.22
CA LEU A 120 17.37 -0.29 3.79
C LEU A 120 17.23 0.71 4.95
N CYS A 121 16.87 0.25 6.15
CA CYS A 121 16.76 1.13 7.31
C CYS A 121 18.10 1.74 7.71
N GLU A 122 19.20 0.98 7.63
CA GLU A 122 20.55 1.46 7.90
C GLU A 122 20.97 2.54 6.89
N ILE A 123 20.77 2.29 5.59
CA ILE A 123 21.07 3.23 4.51
C ILE A 123 20.26 4.54 4.66
N LEU A 124 18.98 4.40 4.95
CA LEU A 124 18.04 5.51 5.09
C LEU A 124 18.14 6.23 6.45
N LYS A 125 18.82 5.62 7.43
CA LYS A 125 18.96 6.09 8.81
C LYS A 125 17.59 6.28 9.49
N VAL A 126 16.74 5.27 9.39
CA VAL A 126 15.38 5.27 9.96
C VAL A 126 15.15 4.03 10.83
N ASP A 127 14.13 4.10 11.69
CA ASP A 127 13.79 3.00 12.61
C ASP A 127 12.87 1.96 11.94
N ALA A 128 12.13 2.37 10.92
CA ALA A 128 11.24 1.50 10.16
C ALA A 128 11.01 2.03 8.75
N ILE A 129 10.53 1.14 7.87
CA ILE A 129 10.13 1.50 6.51
C ILE A 129 8.67 1.14 6.26
N ILE A 130 8.02 1.99 5.48
CA ILE A 130 6.78 1.71 4.79
C ILE A 130 7.13 1.31 3.35
N SER A 131 6.73 0.11 2.98
CA SER A 131 6.94 -0.46 1.65
C SER A 131 5.65 -1.11 1.16
N GLY A 132 5.64 -1.62 -0.07
CA GLY A 132 4.47 -2.30 -0.55
C GLY A 132 4.50 -2.65 -2.02
N ASP A 133 3.47 -3.40 -2.41
CA ASP A 133 3.31 -3.92 -3.75
C ASP A 133 2.00 -3.37 -4.33
N LEU A 134 2.04 -3.00 -5.60
CA LEU A 134 0.92 -2.47 -6.36
C LEU A 134 0.79 -3.27 -7.65
N THR A 135 -0.35 -3.93 -7.86
CA THR A 135 -0.68 -4.52 -9.15
C THR A 135 -1.85 -3.75 -9.73
N LEU A 136 -1.73 -3.28 -10.96
CA LEU A 136 -2.75 -2.50 -11.63
C LEU A 136 -3.06 -3.06 -13.02
N ASN A 137 -4.34 -3.08 -13.35
CA ASN A 137 -4.86 -3.43 -14.66
C ASN A 137 -5.11 -2.18 -15.53
N ALA A 138 -4.80 -0.98 -15.01
CA ALA A 138 -5.01 0.32 -15.65
C ALA A 138 -4.01 1.36 -15.11
N LEU A 139 -3.69 2.38 -15.91
CA LEU A 139 -2.88 3.53 -15.47
C LEU A 139 -3.77 4.47 -14.65
N ILE A 140 -3.40 4.74 -13.39
CA ILE A 140 -4.20 5.55 -12.46
C ILE A 140 -3.49 6.83 -12.01
N SER A 141 -2.15 6.90 -12.16
CA SER A 141 -1.35 8.07 -11.78
C SER A 141 -1.57 9.29 -12.65
N GLU A 142 -1.73 9.13 -13.96
CA GLU A 142 -1.86 10.24 -14.92
C GLU A 142 -3.19 11.00 -14.83
N GLY A 143 -4.05 10.61 -13.89
CA GLY A 143 -5.45 10.99 -13.91
C GLY A 143 -6.17 10.32 -15.08
N VAL A 144 -7.50 10.22 -14.96
CA VAL A 144 -8.34 9.57 -15.97
C VAL A 144 -8.33 10.43 -17.24
N SER A 145 -7.48 10.15 -18.23
CA SER A 145 -7.51 10.80 -19.54
C SER A 145 -7.49 9.82 -20.73
N THR A 146 -8.70 9.70 -21.30
CA THR A 146 -9.12 9.71 -22.72
C THR A 146 -8.62 8.74 -23.79
N ASP A 147 -7.51 8.02 -23.64
CA ASP A 147 -7.13 6.99 -24.64
C ASP A 147 -7.47 5.56 -24.20
N PHE A 148 -7.83 5.40 -22.93
CA PHE A 148 -8.48 4.21 -22.42
C PHE A 148 -9.98 4.35 -22.70
N ASP A 149 -10.61 3.33 -23.28
CA ASP A 149 -12.06 3.33 -23.55
C ASP A 149 -12.84 3.49 -22.24
N PHE A 150 -13.06 4.75 -21.88
CA PHE A 150 -13.74 5.20 -20.67
C PHE A 150 -15.16 4.61 -20.59
N MET A 151 -15.74 4.20 -21.73
CA MET A 151 -17.04 3.54 -21.82
C MET A 151 -17.01 2.05 -21.45
N SER A 152 -15.94 1.32 -21.79
CA SER A 152 -15.68 -0.02 -21.20
C SER A 152 -15.34 0.08 -19.69
N PHE A 153 -14.69 1.17 -19.30
CA PHE A 153 -14.35 1.60 -17.94
C PHE A 153 -15.55 2.06 -17.08
N ILE A 154 -16.74 2.27 -17.65
CA ILE A 154 -18.01 2.55 -16.93
C ILE A 154 -18.98 1.34 -16.98
N SER A 155 -18.84 0.40 -17.90
CA SER A 155 -19.80 -0.71 -18.05
C SER A 155 -19.46 -1.99 -17.27
N GLY A 156 -18.19 -2.25 -16.93
CA GLY A 156 -17.76 -3.49 -16.21
C GLY A 156 -17.76 -3.49 -14.66
N THR A 157 -17.75 -4.68 -14.05
CA THR A 157 -17.61 -4.90 -12.59
C THR A 157 -16.17 -5.18 -12.15
N SER A 158 -15.17 -4.85 -12.97
CA SER A 158 -13.81 -5.39 -12.82
C SER A 158 -12.97 -4.69 -11.75
N ASP A 159 -12.27 -5.49 -10.97
CA ASP A 159 -11.20 -5.05 -10.07
C ASP A 159 -10.06 -4.41 -10.88
N TYR A 160 -9.60 -3.24 -10.44
CA TYR A 160 -8.55 -2.46 -11.12
C TYR A 160 -7.15 -2.83 -10.70
N GLY A 161 -7.02 -3.59 -9.63
CA GLY A 161 -5.73 -3.90 -9.06
C GLY A 161 -5.81 -4.26 -7.60
N ARG A 162 -4.64 -4.41 -6.99
CA ARG A 162 -4.47 -4.65 -5.57
C ARG A 162 -3.29 -3.84 -5.09
N ILE A 163 -3.41 -3.29 -3.90
CA ILE A 163 -2.33 -2.63 -3.19
C ILE A 163 -2.15 -3.28 -1.83
N ALA A 164 -0.90 -3.48 -1.44
CA ALA A 164 -0.49 -3.89 -0.12
C ALA A 164 0.47 -2.85 0.45
N ILE A 165 0.16 -2.28 1.63
CA ILE A 165 1.07 -1.44 2.38
C ILE A 165 1.58 -2.24 3.57
N LYS A 166 2.90 -2.25 3.76
CA LYS A 166 3.62 -2.95 4.82
C LYS A 166 4.38 -1.91 5.64
N LEU A 167 4.42 -2.12 6.93
CA LEU A 167 5.31 -1.43 7.86
C LEU A 167 6.21 -2.48 8.48
N SER A 168 7.51 -2.32 8.32
CA SER A 168 8.50 -3.26 8.84
C SER A 168 9.49 -2.57 9.75
N ASP A 169 9.86 -3.26 10.83
CA ASP A 169 10.85 -2.81 11.80
C ASP A 169 12.27 -2.85 11.23
N GLY A 170 13.03 -1.78 11.41
CA GLY A 170 14.39 -1.66 10.90
C GLY A 170 15.43 -2.43 11.72
N ALA A 171 15.21 -2.65 13.01
CA ALA A 171 16.16 -3.38 13.84
C ALA A 171 16.11 -4.90 13.57
N THR A 172 14.91 -5.46 13.45
CA THR A 172 14.68 -6.90 13.33
C THR A 172 14.23 -7.36 11.94
N GLY A 173 13.87 -6.44 11.04
CA GLY A 173 13.29 -6.76 9.74
C GLY A 173 11.85 -7.29 9.80
N LYS A 174 11.24 -7.37 10.99
CA LYS A 174 9.92 -7.98 11.17
C LYS A 174 8.80 -7.11 10.60
N LEU A 175 7.86 -7.75 9.91
CA LEU A 175 6.60 -7.12 9.51
C LEU A 175 5.76 -6.79 10.75
N LEU A 176 5.60 -5.50 11.02
CA LEU A 176 4.86 -4.98 12.16
C LEU A 176 3.38 -4.80 11.84
N TRP A 177 3.07 -4.35 10.64
CA TRP A 177 1.70 -4.08 10.21
C TRP A 177 1.58 -4.21 8.70
N LYS A 178 0.42 -4.69 8.23
CA LYS A 178 0.14 -4.81 6.80
C LYS A 178 -1.33 -4.52 6.53
N TYR A 179 -1.60 -3.80 5.46
CA TYR A 179 -2.95 -3.57 4.97
C TYR A 179 -3.02 -3.85 3.48
N GLU A 180 -3.94 -4.75 3.12
CA GLU A 180 -4.19 -5.11 1.72
C GLU A 180 -5.59 -4.70 1.30
N LYS A 181 -5.70 -4.27 0.04
CA LYS A 181 -6.97 -3.88 -0.53
C LYS A 181 -7.01 -4.05 -2.04
N VAL A 182 -8.17 -4.53 -2.50
CA VAL A 182 -8.54 -4.49 -3.92
C VAL A 182 -8.92 -3.05 -4.30
N ILE A 183 -8.35 -2.57 -5.40
CA ILE A 183 -8.66 -1.28 -5.99
C ILE A 183 -9.88 -1.47 -6.89
N THR A 184 -10.94 -0.70 -6.62
CA THR A 184 -12.22 -0.77 -7.36
C THR A 184 -12.64 0.65 -7.76
N ARG A 185 -13.71 0.79 -8.53
CA ARG A 185 -14.32 2.09 -8.89
C ARG A 185 -14.64 2.97 -7.69
N LYS A 186 -14.95 2.34 -6.56
CA LYS A 186 -15.31 3.03 -5.33
C LYS A 186 -14.08 3.46 -4.53
N SER A 187 -12.88 3.08 -4.95
CA SER A 187 -11.63 3.41 -4.25
C SER A 187 -11.17 4.83 -4.54
N GLY A 188 -11.35 5.37 -5.75
CA GLY A 188 -10.91 6.72 -6.10
C GLY A 188 -10.81 6.91 -7.61
N LYS A 189 -10.53 8.14 -8.05
CA LYS A 189 -10.36 8.46 -9.48
C LYS A 189 -8.89 8.53 -9.91
N ASN A 190 -7.96 8.65 -8.98
CA ASN A 190 -6.52 8.70 -9.21
C ASN A 190 -5.78 8.03 -8.03
N THR A 191 -4.46 7.91 -8.13
CA THR A 191 -3.61 7.33 -7.07
C THR A 191 -3.83 8.00 -5.72
N TYR A 192 -3.88 9.33 -5.67
CA TYR A 192 -4.12 10.06 -4.43
C TYR A 192 -5.45 9.70 -3.75
N ASP A 193 -6.55 9.73 -4.49
CA ASP A 193 -7.89 9.39 -3.98
C ASP A 193 -7.94 7.95 -3.47
N ILE A 194 -7.30 7.02 -4.20
CA ILE A 194 -7.24 5.60 -3.83
C ILE A 194 -6.48 5.43 -2.52
N ILE A 195 -5.30 6.03 -2.39
CA ILE A 195 -4.48 6.00 -1.18
C ILE A 195 -5.22 6.67 -0.02
N GLU A 196 -5.81 7.86 -0.21
CA GLU A 196 -6.55 8.56 0.83
C GLU A 196 -7.76 7.74 1.31
N ALA A 197 -8.59 7.21 0.39
CA ALA A 197 -9.76 6.41 0.74
C ALA A 197 -9.39 5.09 1.41
N MET A 198 -8.28 4.49 0.99
CA MET A 198 -7.72 3.30 1.60
C MET A 198 -7.24 3.61 3.01
N MET A 199 -6.35 4.58 3.14
CA MET A 199 -5.71 4.95 4.40
C MET A 199 -6.70 5.51 5.41
N ARG A 200 -7.70 6.31 5.01
CA ARG A 200 -8.78 6.77 5.91
C ARG A 200 -9.51 5.63 6.62
N LYS A 201 -9.61 4.46 6.00
CA LYS A 201 -10.23 3.27 6.62
C LYS A 201 -9.25 2.53 7.55
N SER A 202 -7.94 2.64 7.33
CA SER A 202 -6.91 1.97 8.12
C SER A 202 -6.27 2.85 9.20
N THR A 203 -6.26 4.18 9.10
CA THR A 203 -5.69 5.10 10.12
C THR A 203 -6.47 5.21 11.41
N ARG A 204 -7.69 4.67 11.47
CA ARG A 204 -8.29 4.35 12.79
C ARG A 204 -7.54 3.24 13.54
N LYS A 205 -6.60 2.58 12.87
CA LYS A 205 -5.79 1.45 13.33
C LYS A 205 -4.34 1.54 12.83
N PHE A 206 -3.88 2.72 12.39
CA PHE A 206 -2.47 2.88 12.01
C PHE A 206 -1.68 2.98 13.31
N PRO A 207 -0.68 2.11 13.51
CA PRO A 207 -0.28 1.73 14.86
C PRO A 207 0.71 2.72 15.52
N TYR A 208 0.90 3.91 14.95
CA TYR A 208 1.67 5.01 15.56
C TYR A 208 0.81 6.16 16.10
N ASP A 209 -0.52 6.06 16.00
CA ASP A 209 -1.45 7.00 16.63
C ASP A 209 -1.31 6.91 18.16
N LYS A 210 -1.25 8.07 18.84
CA LYS A 210 -1.22 8.14 20.31
C LYS A 210 -2.60 7.93 20.92
#